data_AF-A0A963MFC1-F1
#
_entry.id   AF-A0A963MFC1-F1
#
_cell.length_a   1.000
_cell.length_b   1.000
_cell.length_c   1.000
_cell.angle_alpha   90.00
_cell.angle_beta   90.00
_cell.angle_gamma   90.00
#
_symmetry.space_group_name_H-M   'P 1'
#
loop_
_entity.id
_entity.type
_entity.pdbx_description
1 polymer ?
#
loop_
_entity_poly.entity_id
_entity_poly.type
_entity_poly.pdbx_seq_one_letter_code
_entity_poly.pdbx_strand_id
1 'polypeptide(L)'
;AEDWHVVNARGNETRATEIGWVLGDMLPGYRLISSVKRAVGERDHDVLHLVYSDGLTHISVFIEPEAGGEAASVPSGFLSAGSIGVYKRVAAGHRLMVLGEAPREALRRVADGMTTVAQ
;
A
#
# COMPACT_ATOMS: atom_id res chain seq x y z
N ALA A 1 -12.34 -24.70 -9.37
CA ALA A 1 -12.35 -24.18 -7.99
C ALA A 1 -10.96 -23.62 -7.77
N GLU A 2 -10.84 -22.31 -7.57
CA GLU A 2 -9.55 -21.61 -7.52
C GLU A 2 -8.72 -22.09 -6.32
N ASP A 3 -7.47 -22.48 -6.60
CA ASP A 3 -6.45 -22.90 -5.63
C ASP A 3 -6.03 -21.70 -4.77
N TRP A 4 -6.80 -21.40 -3.73
CA TRP A 4 -6.35 -20.46 -2.72
C TRP A 4 -5.25 -21.11 -1.89
N HIS A 5 -4.06 -20.53 -1.93
CA HIS A 5 -2.97 -20.93 -1.05
C HIS A 5 -2.91 -19.97 0.14
N VAL A 6 -3.07 -20.51 1.35
CA VAL A 6 -2.77 -19.75 2.57
C VAL A 6 -1.26 -19.62 2.71
N VAL A 7 -0.75 -18.43 2.44
CA VAL A 7 0.62 -18.03 2.74
C VAL A 7 0.66 -17.51 4.16
N ASN A 8 1.31 -18.24 5.07
CA ASN A 8 1.43 -17.88 6.47
C ASN A 8 2.43 -16.72 6.62
N ALA A 9 1.92 -15.50 6.69
CA ALA A 9 2.73 -14.28 6.69
C ALA A 9 3.04 -13.85 8.13
N ARG A 10 4.27 -14.11 8.58
CA ARG A 10 4.79 -13.51 9.81
C ARG A 10 5.21 -12.07 9.51
N GLY A 11 4.49 -11.09 10.03
CA GLY A 11 4.82 -9.67 9.88
C GLY A 11 5.69 -9.16 11.02
N ASN A 12 6.75 -8.40 10.72
CA ASN A 12 7.46 -7.62 11.72
C ASN A 12 6.82 -6.23 11.85
N GLU A 13 6.57 -5.77 13.07
CA GLU A 13 6.16 -4.38 13.31
C GLU A 13 7.41 -3.50 13.19
N THR A 14 7.42 -2.53 12.27
CA THR A 14 8.61 -1.70 11.97
C THR A 14 8.16 -0.28 11.59
N ARG A 15 8.88 0.77 11.97
CA ARG A 15 8.46 2.15 11.63
C ARG A 15 8.54 2.37 10.12
N ALA A 16 7.57 3.02 9.48
CA ALA A 16 7.60 3.23 8.02
C ALA A 16 8.92 3.83 7.49
N THR A 17 9.55 4.72 8.27
CA THR A 17 10.88 5.29 7.99
C THR A 17 12.02 4.27 7.97
N GLU A 18 11.94 3.22 8.80
CA GLU A 18 12.90 2.09 8.81
C GLU A 18 12.70 1.18 7.57
N ILE A 19 11.63 1.38 6.80
CA ILE A 19 11.23 0.56 5.64
C ILE A 19 11.32 1.32 4.31
N GLY A 20 11.91 2.53 4.33
CA GLY A 20 12.22 3.25 3.10
C GLY A 20 11.08 4.08 2.52
N TRP A 21 9.91 4.17 3.18
CA TRP A 21 8.74 4.89 2.67
C TRP A 21 8.09 5.79 3.72
N VAL A 22 7.69 6.99 3.31
CA VAL A 22 7.01 7.96 4.17
C VAL A 22 5.86 8.62 3.44
N LEU A 23 4.82 8.98 4.18
CA LEU A 23 3.77 9.87 3.72
C LEU A 23 4.17 11.30 4.07
N GLY A 24 4.53 12.11 3.06
CA GLY A 24 5.09 13.45 3.25
C GLY A 24 4.10 14.45 3.85
N ASP A 25 2.89 14.54 3.28
CA ASP A 25 1.80 15.36 3.82
C ASP A 25 0.75 14.44 4.46
N MET A 26 0.74 14.43 5.79
CA MET A 26 -0.15 13.58 6.58
C MET A 26 -1.57 14.12 6.50
N LEU A 27 -2.53 13.27 6.11
CA LEU A 27 -3.93 13.66 6.13
C LEU A 27 -4.35 14.07 7.56
N PRO A 28 -4.99 15.25 7.75
CA PRO A 28 -5.45 15.66 9.07
C PRO A 28 -6.28 14.57 9.75
N GLY A 29 -5.94 14.24 10.99
CA GLY A 29 -6.61 13.21 11.78
C GLY A 29 -6.08 11.80 11.59
N TYR A 30 -5.52 11.45 10.43
CA TYR A 30 -4.97 10.12 10.19
C TYR A 30 -3.59 9.96 10.81
N ARG A 31 -3.35 8.81 11.43
CA ARG A 31 -2.03 8.38 11.92
C ARG A 31 -1.68 6.98 11.47
N LEU A 32 -0.39 6.72 11.27
CA LEU A 32 0.10 5.36 11.03
C LEU A 32 -0.10 4.55 12.31
N ILE A 33 -0.84 3.45 12.21
CA ILE A 33 -1.14 2.55 13.34
C ILE A 33 -0.57 1.14 13.16
N SER A 34 -0.15 0.78 11.95
CA SER A 34 0.49 -0.50 11.67
C SER A 34 1.37 -0.38 10.43
N SER A 35 2.48 -1.10 10.45
CA SER A 35 3.47 -1.11 9.38
C SER A 35 4.15 -2.47 9.40
N VAL A 36 3.92 -3.24 8.34
CA VAL A 36 4.33 -4.63 8.21
C VAL A 36 5.06 -4.83 6.90
N LYS A 37 6.29 -5.34 6.96
CA LYS A 37 7.02 -5.81 5.79
C LYS A 37 6.92 -7.34 5.73
N ARG A 38 6.56 -7.88 4.57
CA ARG A 38 6.43 -9.32 4.37
C ARG A 38 7.03 -9.77 3.04
N ALA A 39 7.81 -10.84 3.04
CA ALA A 39 8.16 -11.55 1.81
C ALA A 39 6.93 -12.32 1.30
N VAL A 40 6.65 -12.25 0.00
CA VAL A 40 5.49 -12.94 -0.61
C VAL A 40 5.93 -13.92 -1.70
N GLY A 41 5.69 -15.22 -1.42
CA GLY A 41 5.86 -16.33 -2.36
C GLY A 41 7.33 -16.74 -2.60
N GLU A 42 7.53 -17.67 -3.54
CA GLU A 42 8.87 -18.15 -3.96
C GLU A 42 9.72 -17.07 -4.67
N ARG A 43 9.12 -15.92 -5.02
CA ARG A 43 9.78 -14.83 -5.76
C ARG A 43 10.56 -13.85 -4.90
N ASP A 44 10.64 -14.08 -3.59
CA ASP A 44 11.48 -13.34 -2.62
C ASP A 44 11.40 -11.79 -2.74
N HIS A 45 10.21 -11.27 -3.05
CA HIS A 45 9.96 -9.83 -3.06
C HIS A 45 9.19 -9.42 -1.82
N ASP A 46 9.61 -8.28 -1.26
CA ASP A 46 9.01 -7.68 -0.10
C ASP A 46 7.79 -6.84 -0.47
N VAL A 47 6.68 -7.10 0.21
CA VAL A 47 5.48 -6.25 0.20
C VAL A 47 5.43 -5.50 1.52
N LEU A 48 5.34 -4.18 1.43
CA LEU A 48 5.10 -3.31 2.57
C LEU A 48 3.61 -2.99 2.67
N HIS A 49 3.03 -3.21 3.85
CA HIS A 49 1.66 -2.85 4.18
C HIS A 49 1.66 -1.82 5.32
N LEU A 50 1.19 -0.62 5.02
CA LEU A 50 0.98 0.46 5.98
C LEU A 50 -0.51 0.65 6.23
N VAL A 51 -0.89 0.88 7.49
CA VAL A 51 -2.29 1.18 7.86
C VAL A 51 -2.36 2.52 8.57
N TYR A 52 -3.15 3.43 8.00
CA TYR A 52 -3.47 4.73 8.57
C TYR A 52 -4.90 4.74 9.11
N SER A 53 -5.14 5.39 10.24
CA SER A 53 -6.48 5.56 10.80
C SER A 53 -6.68 6.93 11.44
N ASP A 54 -7.88 7.48 11.30
CA ASP A 54 -8.37 8.67 11.99
C ASP A 54 -9.19 8.37 13.26
N GLY A 55 -9.33 7.08 13.62
CA GLY A 55 -10.16 6.60 14.71
C GLY A 55 -11.58 6.18 14.30
N LEU A 56 -12.00 6.46 13.07
CA LEU A 56 -13.29 6.01 12.51
C LEU A 56 -13.10 5.07 11.32
N THR A 57 -12.14 5.38 10.45
CA THR A 57 -11.87 4.68 9.20
C THR A 57 -10.42 4.22 9.12
N HIS A 58 -10.14 3.35 8.15
CA HIS A 58 -8.81 2.83 7.87
C HIS A 58 -8.45 2.98 6.40
N ILE A 59 -7.22 3.39 6.14
CA ILE A 59 -6.60 3.42 4.81
C ILE A 59 -5.40 2.48 4.84
N SER A 60 -5.45 1.43 4.01
CA SER A 60 -4.32 0.53 3.79
C SER A 60 -3.54 0.96 2.56
N VAL A 61 -2.22 0.92 2.66
CA VAL A 61 -1.29 1.14 1.55
C VAL A 61 -0.44 -0.09 1.37
N PHE A 62 -0.48 -0.68 0.18
CA PHE A 62 0.40 -1.76 -0.23
C PHE A 62 1.44 -1.22 -1.19
N ILE A 63 2.70 -1.57 -0.96
CA ILE A 63 3.83 -1.16 -1.79
C ILE A 63 4.63 -2.42 -2.14
N GLU A 64 4.83 -2.63 -3.43
CA GLU A 64 5.55 -3.78 -3.97
C GLU A 64 6.40 -3.35 -5.18
N PRO A 65 7.51 -4.02 -5.48
CA PRO A 65 8.28 -3.76 -6.69
C PRO A 65 7.42 -3.96 -7.94
N GLU A 66 7.59 -3.10 -8.94
CA GLU A 66 6.96 -3.34 -10.24
C GLU A 66 7.59 -4.58 -10.88
N ALA A 67 6.81 -5.66 -11.05
CA ALA A 67 7.30 -6.87 -11.70
C ALA A 67 7.60 -6.55 -13.17
N GLY A 68 8.89 -6.57 -13.55
CA GLY A 68 9.32 -6.35 -14.92
C GLY A 68 8.72 -7.38 -15.87
N GLY A 69 7.66 -6.99 -16.59
CA GLY A 69 6.99 -7.82 -17.58
C GLY A 69 5.75 -7.14 -18.15
N GLU A 70 5.57 -7.25 -19.47
CA GLU A 70 4.50 -6.62 -20.27
C GLU A 70 3.06 -6.94 -19.78
N ALA A 71 2.89 -7.99 -18.97
CA ALA A 71 1.61 -8.43 -18.41
C ALA A 71 1.22 -7.77 -17.07
N ALA A 72 2.11 -6.97 -16.46
CA ALA A 72 1.93 -6.43 -15.11
C ALA A 72 1.59 -4.92 -15.05
N SER A 73 1.40 -4.25 -16.19
CA SER A 73 0.98 -2.85 -16.21
C SER A 73 -0.50 -2.74 -15.82
N VAL A 74 -0.77 -2.78 -14.52
CA VAL A 74 -2.11 -2.49 -14.00
C VAL A 74 -2.38 -0.99 -14.24
N PRO A 75 -3.48 -0.62 -14.91
CA PRO A 75 -3.79 0.78 -15.14
C PRO A 75 -3.81 1.54 -13.82
N SER A 76 -3.02 2.60 -13.75
CA SER A 76 -3.12 3.55 -12.64
C SER A 76 -4.49 4.22 -12.69
N GLY A 77 -5.11 4.44 -11.53
CA GLY A 77 -6.45 5.02 -11.48
C GLY A 77 -7.31 4.53 -10.33
N PHE A 78 -8.55 5.03 -10.32
CA PHE A 78 -9.56 4.70 -9.32
C PHE A 78 -10.39 3.50 -9.73
N LEU A 79 -10.51 2.56 -8.80
CA LEU A 79 -11.43 1.43 -8.84
C LEU A 79 -12.31 1.47 -7.59
N SER A 80 -13.43 0.77 -7.62
CA SER A 80 -14.31 0.61 -6.46
C SER A 80 -14.67 -0.86 -6.31
N ALA A 81 -14.64 -1.36 -5.09
CA ALA A 81 -15.13 -2.69 -4.73
C ALA A 81 -16.19 -2.51 -3.63
N GLY A 82 -17.45 -2.31 -4.02
CA GLY A 82 -18.51 -1.92 -3.09
C GLY A 82 -18.22 -0.54 -2.47
N SER A 83 -18.27 -0.45 -1.13
CA SER A 83 -17.94 0.75 -0.34
C SER A 83 -16.45 1.09 -0.30
N ILE A 84 -15.58 0.13 -0.66
CA ILE A 84 -14.13 0.28 -0.57
C ILE A 84 -13.63 0.94 -1.86
N GLY A 85 -13.07 2.14 -1.72
CA GLY A 85 -12.33 2.80 -2.79
C GLY A 85 -10.94 2.18 -2.92
N VAL A 86 -10.46 2.04 -4.15
CA VAL A 86 -9.10 1.57 -4.44
C VAL A 86 -8.46 2.55 -5.41
N TYR A 87 -7.25 3.02 -5.10
CA TYR A 87 -6.45 3.86 -5.98
C TYR A 87 -5.09 3.20 -6.21
N LYS A 88 -4.71 3.09 -7.47
CA LYS A 88 -3.44 2.48 -7.88
C LYS A 88 -2.57 3.51 -8.58
N ARG A 89 -1.27 3.51 -8.28
CA ARG A 89 -0.26 4.27 -9.03
C ARG A 89 1.07 3.55 -9.03
N VAL A 90 1.98 3.99 -9.89
CA VAL A 90 3.39 3.61 -9.87
C VAL A 90 4.22 4.80 -9.41
N ALA A 91 5.15 4.59 -8.49
CA ALA A 91 6.10 5.60 -8.01
C ALA A 91 7.42 4.95 -7.61
N ALA A 92 8.55 5.55 -7.99
CA ALA A 92 9.89 5.06 -7.67
C ALA A 92 10.13 3.57 -7.99
N GLY A 93 9.61 3.08 -9.12
CA GLY A 93 9.74 1.66 -9.52
C GLY A 93 8.91 0.68 -8.70
N HIS A 94 7.95 1.18 -7.90
CA HIS A 94 7.05 0.39 -7.09
C HIS A 94 5.60 0.65 -7.47
N ARG A 95 4.78 -0.40 -7.39
CA ARG A 95 3.33 -0.31 -7.50
C ARG A 95 2.74 -0.03 -6.12
N LEU A 96 1.95 1.04 -6.04
CA LEU A 96 1.23 1.43 -4.84
C LEU A 96 -0.25 1.12 -5.04
N MET A 97 -0.86 0.47 -4.05
CA MET A 97 -2.30 0.26 -3.97
C MET A 97 -2.81 0.81 -2.65
N VAL A 98 -3.63 1.85 -2.71
CA VAL A 98 -4.27 2.49 -1.56
C VAL A 98 -5.74 2.10 -1.54
N LEU A 99 -6.22 1.57 -0.43
CA LEU A 99 -7.61 1.14 -0.30
C LEU A 99 -8.21 1.48 1.07
N GLY A 100 -9.51 1.73 1.09
CA GLY A 100 -10.23 2.01 2.33
C GLY A 100 -11.62 2.60 2.08
N GLU A 101 -12.39 2.68 3.16
CA GLU A 101 -13.68 3.39 3.20
C GLU A 101 -13.44 4.87 3.50
N ALA A 102 -12.83 5.57 2.55
CA ALA A 102 -12.52 6.99 2.65
C ALA A 102 -12.87 7.72 1.34
N PRO A 103 -13.09 9.06 1.37
CA PRO A 103 -13.30 9.83 0.16
C PRO A 103 -12.19 9.61 -0.87
N ARG A 104 -12.55 9.59 -2.16
CA ARG A 104 -11.57 9.36 -3.25
C ARG A 104 -10.35 10.28 -3.14
N GLU A 105 -10.57 11.55 -2.82
CA GLU A 105 -9.46 12.51 -2.69
C GLU A 105 -8.50 12.16 -1.53
N ALA A 106 -9.00 11.56 -0.43
CA ALA A 106 -8.14 11.09 0.65
C ALA A 106 -7.23 9.95 0.17
N LEU A 107 -7.78 8.96 -0.55
CA LEU A 107 -7.01 7.85 -1.10
C LEU A 107 -5.96 8.35 -2.11
N ARG A 108 -6.33 9.31 -2.97
CA ARG A 108 -5.39 9.93 -3.92
C ARG A 108 -4.26 10.65 -3.20
N ARG A 109 -4.57 11.49 -2.20
CA ARG A 109 -3.55 12.22 -1.43
C ARG A 109 -2.59 11.30 -0.70
N VAL A 110 -3.09 10.20 -0.11
CA VAL A 110 -2.21 9.19 0.53
C VAL A 110 -1.28 8.56 -0.50
N ALA A 111 -1.80 8.16 -1.65
CA ALA A 111 -0.96 7.58 -2.69
C ALA A 111 0.08 8.59 -3.17
N ASP A 112 -0.36 9.80 -3.50
CA ASP A 112 0.47 10.85 -4.10
C ASP A 112 1.56 11.37 -3.15
N GLY A 113 1.24 11.48 -1.87
CA GLY A 113 2.17 11.89 -0.83
C GLY A 113 3.14 10.79 -0.39
N MET A 114 2.97 9.54 -0.85
CA MET A 114 3.86 8.45 -0.50
C MET A 114 5.15 8.54 -1.31
N THR A 115 6.28 8.72 -0.63
CA THR A 115 7.60 8.91 -1.23
C THR A 115 8.62 8.01 -0.58
N THR A 116 9.66 7.61 -1.32
CA THR A 116 10.80 6.94 -0.73
C THR A 116 11.60 7.93 0.13
N VAL A 117 12.06 7.50 1.30
CA VAL A 117 13.15 8.20 1.98
C VAL A 117 14.45 7.74 1.32
N ALA A 118 15.21 8.68 0.76
CA ALA A 118 16.57 8.38 0.33
C ALA A 118 17.35 7.85 1.54
N GLN A 119 17.95 6.67 1.39
CA GLN A 119 18.92 6.15 2.37
C GLN A 119 20.22 6.95 2.29
#